data_AF-A0A1F9KEV5-F1
#
_entry.id   AF-A0A1F9KEV5-F1
#
_cell.length_a   1.000
_cell.length_b   1.000
_cell.length_c   1.000
_cell.angle_alpha   90.00
_cell.angle_beta   90.00
_cell.angle_gamma   90.00
#
_symmetry.space_group_name_H-M   'P 1'
#
loop_
_entity.id
_entity.type
_entity.pdbx_description
1 polymer ?
#
loop_
_entity_poly.entity_id
_entity_poly.type
_entity_poly.pdbx_seq_one_letter_code
_entity_poly.pdbx_strand_id
1 'polypeptide(L)' 'MADAKKCMICGKAAPLKGAICDPCQDRIRREAMGQQAGERAQAEQELKKQGVTPAPPPERKK' A
#
# COMPACT_ATOMS: atom_id res chain seq x y z
N MET A 1 -27.60 12.49 -17.87
CA MET A 1 -27.73 11.23 -17.11
C MET A 1 -26.47 11.08 -16.28
N ALA A 2 -26.55 11.17 -14.94
CA ALA A 2 -25.38 11.01 -14.10
C ALA A 2 -24.99 9.52 -14.13
N ASP A 3 -23.93 9.20 -14.87
CA ASP A 3 -23.34 7.85 -14.88
C ASP A 3 -23.01 7.47 -13.43
N ALA A 4 -23.72 6.46 -12.91
CA ALA A 4 -23.52 5.97 -11.56
C ALA A 4 -22.13 5.32 -11.51
N LYS A 5 -21.14 6.12 -11.10
CA LYS A 5 -19.73 5.75 -11.11
C LYS A 5 -19.53 4.43 -10.36
N LYS A 6 -19.16 3.38 -11.10
CA LYS A 6 -18.86 2.05 -10.55
C LYS A 6 -17.41 1.98 -10.10
N CYS A 7 -17.15 1.24 -9.03
CA CYS A 7 -15.78 0.99 -8.58
C CYS A 7 -15.00 0.23 -9.67
N MET A 8 -13.80 0.70 -10.02
CA MET A 8 -12.95 0.02 -11.02
C MET A 8 -12.43 -1.36 -10.57
N ILE A 9 -12.48 -1.67 -9.28
CA ILE A 9 -11.94 -2.92 -8.73
C ILE A 9 -13.02 -4.00 -8.61
N CYS A 10 -14.21 -3.63 -8.12
CA CYS A 10 -15.28 -4.60 -7.85
C CYS A 10 -16.55 -4.39 -8.68
N GLY A 11 -16.61 -3.36 -9.52
CA GLY A 11 -17.74 -3.07 -10.41
C GLY A 11 -19.03 -2.61 -9.71
N LYS A 12 -19.04 -2.54 -8.38
CA LYS A 12 -20.21 -2.13 -7.60
C LYS A 12 -20.42 -0.61 -7.69
N ALA A 13 -21.66 -0.19 -7.84
CA ALA A 13 -22.06 1.20 -7.65
C ALA A 13 -21.99 1.52 -6.15
N ALA A 14 -21.08 2.41 -5.78
CA ALA A 14 -20.79 2.75 -4.39
C ALA A 14 -20.27 4.20 -4.34
N PRO A 15 -20.34 4.88 -3.18
CA PRO A 15 -19.62 6.14 -3.01
C PRO A 15 -18.13 5.89 -3.24
N LEU A 16 -17.60 6.45 -4.33
CA LEU A 16 -16.20 6.29 -4.73
C LEU A 16 -15.39 7.45 -4.20
N LYS A 17 -14.21 7.14 -3.66
CA LYS A 17 -13.18 8.14 -3.41
C LYS A 17 -12.27 8.18 -4.64
N GLY A 18 -12.66 9.00 -5.61
CA GLY A 18 -12.08 8.99 -6.97
C GLY A 18 -12.77 7.95 -7.85
N ALA A 19 -12.11 6.83 -8.14
CA ALA A 19 -12.60 5.75 -9.00
C ALA A 19 -12.75 4.38 -8.29
N ILE A 20 -12.37 4.29 -7.01
CA ILE A 20 -12.36 3.07 -6.22
C ILE A 20 -13.22 3.28 -4.96
N CYS A 21 -13.96 2.26 -4.56
CA CYS A 21 -14.75 2.30 -3.32
C CYS A 21 -13.85 2.10 -2.10
N ASP A 22 -14.29 2.63 -0.96
CA ASP A 22 -13.57 2.56 0.32
C ASP A 22 -13.08 1.15 0.71
N PRO A 23 -13.89 0.07 0.64
CA PRO A 23 -13.42 -1.27 1.02
C PRO A 23 -12.35 -1.83 0.07
N CYS A 24 -12.43 -1.53 -1.23
CA CYS A 24 -11.39 -1.93 -2.17
C CYS A 24 -10.10 -1.12 -1.93
N GLN A 25 -10.23 0.16 -1.56
CA GLN A 25 -9.09 0.98 -1.22
C GLN A 25 -8.40 0.52 0.07
N ASP A 26 -9.15 0.13 1.11
CA ASP A 26 -8.60 -0.44 2.35
C ASP A 26 -7.84 -1.74 2.08
N ARG A 27 -8.42 -2.63 1.27
CA ARG A 27 -7.77 -3.90 0.88
C ARG A 27 -6.43 -3.66 0.17
N ILE A 28 -6.41 -2.77 -0.84
CA ILE A 28 -5.19 -2.41 -1.56
C ILE A 28 -4.15 -1.83 -0.60
N ARG A 29 -4.56 -0.99 0.36
CA ARG A 29 -3.63 -0.44 1.36
C ARG A 29 -3.05 -1.52 2.26
N ARG A 30 -3.86 -2.46 2.76
CA ARG A 30 -3.37 -3.59 3.57
C ARG A 30 -2.39 -4.45 2.79
N GLU A 31 -2.71 -4.74 1.52
CA GLU A 31 -1.84 -5.52 0.65
C GLU A 31 -0.52 -4.77 0.36
N ALA A 32 -0.58 -3.48 0.06
CA ALA A 32 0.61 -2.65 -0.17
C ALA A 32 1.48 -2.54 1.09
N MET A 33 0.88 -2.32 2.27
CA MET A 33 1.63 -2.30 3.53
C MET A 33 2.23 -3.67 3.88
N GLY A 34 1.49 -4.75 3.64
CA GLY A 34 1.96 -6.12 3.87
C GLY A 34 3.11 -6.50 2.94
N GLN A 35 3.01 -6.16 1.66
CA GLN A 35 4.10 -6.36 0.70
C GLN A 35 5.31 -5.49 1.06
N GLN A 36 5.11 -4.22 1.43
CA GLN A 36 6.19 -3.35 1.86
C GLN A 36 6.94 -3.90 3.09
N ALA A 37 6.24 -4.57 4.03
CA ALA A 37 6.88 -5.22 5.17
C ALA A 37 7.75 -6.42 4.74
N GLY A 38 7.26 -7.24 3.81
CA GLY A 38 8.02 -8.36 3.24
C GLY A 38 9.26 -7.91 2.47
N GLU A 39 9.11 -6.89 1.62
CA GLU A 39 10.23 -6.33 0.84
C GLU A 39 11.30 -5.70 1.75
N ARG A 40 10.90 -5.00 2.82
CA ARG A 40 11.85 -4.48 3.82
C ARG A 40 12.61 -5.60 4.51
N ALA A 41 11.93 -6.66 4.96
CA ALA A 41 12.59 -7.79 5.64
C ALA A 41 13.57 -8.53 4.72
N GLN A 42 13.23 -8.68 3.44
CA GLN A 42 14.13 -9.27 2.45
C GLN A 42 15.32 -8.34 2.16
N ALA A 43 15.08 -7.05 1.97
CA ALA A 43 16.13 -6.06 1.77
C ALA A 43 17.08 -5.99 2.96
N GLU A 44 16.57 -6.04 4.20
CA GLU A 44 17.38 -6.08 5.42
C GLU A 44 18.24 -7.36 5.50
N GLN A 45 17.69 -8.51 5.11
CA GLN A 45 18.48 -9.75 5.00
C GLN A 45 19.61 -9.64 3.98
N GLU A 46 19.34 -9.07 2.81
CA GLU A 46 20.37 -8.88 1.77
C GLU A 46 21.43 -7.86 2.18
N LEU A 47 21.04 -6.75 2.82
CA LEU A 47 21.98 -5.77 3.38
C LEU A 47 22.88 -6.40 4.46
N LYS A 48 22.28 -7.23 5.33
CA LYS A 48 23.04 -7.96 6.36
C LYS A 48 24.03 -8.96 5.75
N LYS A 49 23.68 -9.65 4.66
CA LYS A 49 24.60 -10.52 3.91
C LYS A 49 25.77 -9.74 3.30
N GLN A 50 25.54 -8.50 2.90
CA GLN A 50 26.56 -7.60 2.38
C GLN A 50 27.38 -6.91 3.48
N GLY A 51 27.13 -7.22 4.77
CA GLY A 51 27.81 -6.60 5.91
C GLY A 51 27.40 -5.15 6.18
N VAL A 52 26.30 -4.69 5.55
CA VAL A 52 25.77 -3.34 5.73
C VAL A 52 24.69 -3.38 6.80
N THR A 53 24.94 -2.68 7.91
CA THR A 53 23.88 -2.40 8.90
C THR A 53 23.09 -1.19 8.42
N PRO A 54 21.81 -1.32 8.04
CA PRO A 54 21.01 -0.18 7.62
C PRO A 54 20.85 0.80 8.79
N ALA A 55 21.14 2.08 8.54
CA ALA A 55 20.85 3.14 9.49
C ALA A 55 19.33 3.19 9.77
N PRO A 56 18.89 3.48 11.01
CA PRO A 56 17.48 3.64 11.31
C PRO A 56 16.86 4.70 10.38
N PRO A 57 15.61 4.51 9.93
CA PRO A 57 14.96 5.48 9.06
C PRO A 57 14.97 6.86 9.74
N PRO A 58 15.19 7.94 8.98
CA PRO A 58 15.23 9.27 9.57
C PRO A 58 13.89 9.55 10.26
N GLU A 59 13.94 9.82 11.57
CA GLU A 59 12.81 10.34 12.32
C GLU A 59 12.32 11.59 11.58
N ARG A 60 11.16 11.47 10.93
CA ARG A 60 10.46 12.64 10.40
C ARG A 60 9.99 13.46 11.60
N LYS A 61 10.77 14.46 11.99
CA LYS A 61 10.33 15.51 12.91
C LYS A 61 9.04 16.11 12.34
N LYS A 62 7.98 16.01 13.14
CA LYS A 62 6.64 16.54 12.87
C LYS A 62 6.61 18.06 12.98
#